data_AF-A0A8H5IW70-F1
#
_entry.id   AF-A0A8H5IW70-F1
#
_cell.length_a   1.000
_cell.length_b   1.000
_cell.length_c   1.000
_cell.angle_alpha   90.00
_cell.angle_beta   90.00
_cell.angle_gamma   90.00
#
_symmetry.space_group_name_H-M   'P 1'
#
loop_
_entity.id
_entity.type
_entity.pdbx_description
1 polymer ?
#
loop_
_entity_poly.entity_id
_entity_poly.type
_entity_poly.pdbx_seq_one_letter_code
_entity_poly.pdbx_strand_id
1 'polypeptide(L)'
;MPHRVLSGGYNRSVSSYYSGQEGELRPCCVFAPTRSSEVAQFVRKVTNNGSSGSPKCTIRSGGHSIWDSAANIAGGITVDTRAMNQVGLSSDRNSSHTGLENVANITKETNGPLPEGNSRTMDLMYLFQNGDSSLYTELFALWEEAARLLADLQIVYLLQPHAVTNGTNSLGPEPGGHEFVMAVLTTACSDREDDGKVQKALQVIMNNQIRVLQDEGLYISFKYFNYADKSQGPIASYGKAIKRRIQSVSQKYDPQGQFHWYINSSDTAGFWLA
;
A
#
# COMPACT_ATOMS: atom_id res chain seq x y z
N MET A 1 -10.79 10.86 31.15
CA MET A 1 -10.93 9.61 30.36
C MET A 1 -10.06 8.56 31.03
N PRO A 2 -10.59 7.44 31.55
CA PRO A 2 -9.77 6.49 32.30
C PRO A 2 -8.83 5.76 31.34
N HIS A 3 -7.55 5.64 31.73
CA HIS A 3 -6.53 4.88 31.02
C HIS A 3 -7.00 3.42 30.86
N ARG A 4 -7.48 3.09 29.67
CA ARG A 4 -7.78 1.70 29.28
C ARG A 4 -6.44 0.97 29.29
N VAL A 5 -6.23 0.08 30.25
CA VAL A 5 -5.07 -0.83 30.24
C VAL A 5 -5.20 -1.67 28.97
N LEU A 6 -4.38 -1.34 27.96
CA LEU A 6 -4.37 -2.05 26.69
C LEU A 6 -3.77 -3.44 26.93
N SER A 7 -4.40 -4.47 26.35
CA SER A 7 -3.91 -5.84 26.51
C SER A 7 -2.51 -5.98 25.90
N GLY A 8 -1.69 -6.89 26.43
CA GLY A 8 -0.36 -7.17 25.85
C GLY A 8 -0.42 -7.58 24.36
N GLY A 9 -1.54 -8.18 23.93
CA GLY A 9 -1.79 -8.48 22.52
C GLY A 9 -2.05 -7.25 21.66
N TYR A 10 -2.78 -6.26 22.19
CA TYR A 10 -3.01 -4.98 21.52
C TYR A 10 -1.68 -4.24 21.30
N ASN A 11 -0.86 -4.10 22.35
CA ASN A 11 0.41 -3.38 22.26
C ASN A 11 1.38 -4.02 21.24
N ARG A 12 1.47 -5.36 21.22
CA ARG A 12 2.25 -6.10 20.21
C ARG A 12 1.73 -5.91 18.78
N SER A 13 0.42 -5.67 18.60
CA SER A 13 -0.15 -5.42 17.29
C SER A 13 0.22 -4.02 16.79
N VAL A 14 0.02 -3.00 17.63
CA VAL A 14 0.27 -1.60 17.24
C VAL A 14 1.75 -1.24 17.14
N SER A 15 2.64 -1.99 17.79
CA SER A 15 4.09 -1.79 17.70
C SER A 15 4.76 -2.55 16.56
N SER A 16 4.00 -3.27 15.72
CA SER A 16 4.57 -4.16 14.70
C SER A 16 4.37 -3.68 13.27
N TYR A 17 3.95 -2.44 13.07
CA TYR A 17 3.79 -1.87 11.73
C TYR A 17 5.15 -1.52 11.14
N TYR A 18 5.24 -1.60 9.82
CA TYR A 18 6.43 -1.22 9.07
C TYR A 18 6.63 0.29 9.06
N SER A 19 5.56 1.04 8.78
CA SER A 19 5.59 2.50 8.66
C SER A 19 5.18 3.18 9.96
N GLY A 20 5.89 4.25 10.33
CA GLY A 20 5.53 5.08 11.50
C GLY A 20 4.10 5.63 11.40
N GLN A 21 3.66 5.99 10.19
CA GLN A 21 2.31 6.50 9.93
C GLN A 21 1.22 5.54 10.39
N GLU A 22 1.36 4.24 10.12
CA GLU A 22 0.42 3.22 10.57
C GLU A 22 0.60 2.89 12.07
N GLY A 23 1.84 2.91 12.55
CA GLY A 23 2.19 2.69 13.95
C GLY A 23 1.66 3.76 14.91
N GLU A 24 1.32 4.95 14.41
CA GLU A 24 0.72 6.04 15.18
C GLU A 24 -0.80 5.88 15.37
N LEU A 25 -1.48 5.18 14.46
CA LEU A 25 -2.94 5.02 14.53
C LEU A 25 -3.36 4.12 15.70
N ARG A 26 -4.48 4.49 16.33
CA ARG A 26 -5.00 3.82 17.54
C ARG A 26 -6.40 3.24 17.27
N PRO A 27 -6.51 1.95 16.90
CA PRO A 27 -7.80 1.31 16.73
C PRO A 27 -8.52 1.15 18.08
N CYS A 28 -9.86 1.15 18.07
CA CYS A 28 -10.62 0.90 19.30
C CYS A 28 -10.47 -0.55 19.79
N CYS A 29 -10.22 -1.49 18.86
CA CYS A 29 -9.88 -2.87 19.14
C CYS A 29 -9.12 -3.54 17.97
N VAL A 30 -8.42 -4.62 18.29
CA VAL A 30 -7.75 -5.49 17.31
C VAL A 30 -8.40 -6.87 17.38
N PHE A 31 -8.93 -7.35 16.25
CA PHE A 31 -9.44 -8.70 16.10
C PHE A 31 -8.38 -9.56 15.39
N ALA A 32 -7.85 -10.58 16.06
CA ALA A 32 -6.75 -11.42 15.55
C ALA A 32 -7.21 -12.88 15.35
N PRO A 33 -7.88 -13.21 14.22
CA PRO A 33 -8.37 -14.55 13.95
C PRO A 33 -7.22 -15.53 13.69
N THR A 34 -7.46 -16.81 13.97
CA THR A 34 -6.52 -17.92 13.68
C THR A 34 -7.03 -18.83 12.56
N ARG A 35 -8.29 -18.68 12.15
CA ARG A 35 -8.96 -19.54 11.16
C ARG A 35 -10.11 -18.81 10.46
N SER A 36 -10.46 -19.25 9.27
CA SER A 36 -11.51 -18.67 8.42
C SER A 36 -12.89 -18.63 9.08
N SER A 37 -13.22 -19.60 9.94
CA SER A 37 -14.50 -19.63 10.66
C SER A 37 -14.66 -18.46 11.64
N GLU A 38 -13.58 -17.97 12.26
CA GLU A 38 -13.59 -16.80 13.14
C GLU A 38 -13.79 -15.51 12.34
N VAL A 39 -13.15 -15.40 11.17
CA VAL A 39 -13.40 -14.30 10.22
C VAL A 39 -14.87 -14.26 9.81
N ALA A 40 -15.45 -15.41 9.44
CA ALA A 40 -16.84 -15.48 9.04
C ALA A 40 -17.81 -15.06 10.17
N GLN A 41 -17.50 -15.43 11.42
CA GLN A 41 -18.27 -14.98 12.58
C GLN A 41 -18.13 -13.47 12.82
N PHE A 42 -16.92 -12.94 12.69
CA PHE A 42 -16.65 -11.51 12.83
C PHE A 42 -17.41 -10.70 11.79
N VAL A 43 -17.30 -11.06 10.51
CA VAL A 43 -18.02 -10.38 9.42
C VAL A 43 -19.52 -10.36 9.71
N ARG A 44 -20.12 -11.50 10.06
CA ARG A 44 -21.55 -11.56 10.43
C ARG A 44 -21.90 -10.61 11.58
N LYS A 45 -21.05 -10.50 12.61
CA LYS A 45 -21.30 -9.61 13.76
C LYS A 45 -21.23 -8.13 13.36
N VAL A 46 -20.25 -7.75 12.55
CA VAL A 46 -20.08 -6.36 12.11
C VAL A 46 -21.15 -5.97 11.08
N THR A 47 -21.57 -6.87 10.20
CA THR A 47 -22.62 -6.60 9.20
C THR A 47 -24.03 -6.61 9.79
N ASN A 48 -24.30 -7.44 10.80
CA ASN A 48 -25.64 -7.55 11.40
C ASN A 48 -25.98 -6.41 12.37
N ASN A 49 -24.98 -5.66 12.85
CA ASN A 49 -25.19 -4.43 13.63
C ASN A 49 -25.54 -3.23 12.73
N GLY A 50 -26.40 -3.45 11.72
CA GLY A 50 -26.70 -2.59 10.56
C GLY A 50 -27.28 -1.19 10.82
N SER A 51 -26.96 -0.56 11.94
CA SER A 51 -27.20 0.84 12.21
C SER A 51 -26.02 1.70 11.73
N SER A 52 -26.32 2.89 11.22
CA SER A 52 -25.36 3.99 11.06
C SER A 52 -24.56 4.15 12.36
N GLY A 53 -23.32 3.64 12.40
CA GLY A 53 -22.53 3.55 13.64
C GLY A 53 -21.68 2.29 13.80
N SER A 54 -21.82 1.28 12.92
CA SER A 54 -20.86 0.16 12.90
C SER A 54 -19.43 0.66 12.64
N PRO A 55 -18.44 0.26 13.45
CA PRO A 55 -17.08 0.79 13.34
C PRO A 55 -16.46 0.37 12.00
N LYS A 56 -15.78 1.32 11.35
CA LYS A 56 -14.99 1.03 10.16
C LYS A 56 -13.90 0.02 10.50
N CYS A 57 -13.66 -0.88 9.58
CA CYS A 57 -12.68 -1.94 9.72
C CYS A 57 -11.56 -1.74 8.70
N THR A 58 -10.35 -2.07 9.11
CA THR A 58 -9.23 -2.32 8.20
C THR A 58 -8.75 -3.76 8.37
N ILE A 59 -8.12 -4.31 7.33
CA ILE A 59 -7.57 -5.67 7.36
C ILE A 59 -6.07 -5.57 7.10
N ARG A 60 -5.29 -6.24 7.93
CA ARG A 60 -3.85 -6.39 7.71
C ARG A 60 -3.42 -7.85 7.78
N SER A 61 -2.42 -8.17 6.96
CA SER A 61 -1.54 -9.32 7.16
C SER A 61 -0.17 -8.79 7.59
N GLY A 62 0.78 -8.63 6.67
CA GLY A 62 2.11 -8.11 6.99
C GLY A 62 2.16 -6.65 7.49
N GLY A 63 1.21 -5.80 7.06
CA GLY A 63 1.16 -4.39 7.48
C GLY A 63 2.29 -3.53 6.92
N HIS A 64 2.77 -3.84 5.70
CA HIS A 64 3.83 -3.11 4.99
C HIS A 64 3.32 -1.90 4.18
N SER A 65 2.02 -1.59 4.25
CA SER A 65 1.47 -0.40 3.61
C SER A 65 2.06 0.87 4.24
N ILE A 66 2.43 1.82 3.38
CA ILE A 66 3.02 3.10 3.79
C ILE A 66 1.98 4.22 3.96
N TRP A 67 0.72 3.97 3.59
CA TRP A 67 -0.37 4.94 3.77
C TRP A 67 -0.91 4.85 5.18
N ASP A 68 -1.34 5.97 5.72
CA ASP A 68 -2.22 5.94 6.89
C ASP A 68 -3.54 5.25 6.54
N SER A 69 -4.06 4.47 7.49
CA SER A 69 -5.36 3.82 7.41
C SER A 69 -5.49 2.66 6.39
N ALA A 70 -4.38 2.21 5.80
CA ALA A 70 -4.39 1.09 4.84
C ALA A 70 -4.34 -0.28 5.51
N ALA A 71 -3.60 -0.40 6.61
CA ALA A 71 -3.38 -1.58 7.42
C ALA A 71 -3.71 -1.33 8.91
N ASN A 72 -3.83 -0.08 9.35
CA ASN A 72 -4.38 0.30 10.66
C ASN A 72 -5.59 1.24 10.51
N ILE A 73 -6.25 1.63 11.61
CA ILE A 73 -7.34 2.60 11.57
C ILE A 73 -7.50 3.30 12.92
N ALA A 74 -7.70 4.62 12.93
CA ALA A 74 -8.01 5.35 14.16
C ALA A 74 -9.47 5.12 14.58
N GLY A 75 -9.71 4.70 15.82
CA GLY A 75 -11.05 4.51 16.39
C GLY A 75 -11.88 3.36 15.79
N GLY A 76 -11.45 2.76 14.68
CA GLY A 76 -12.07 1.59 14.06
C GLY A 76 -11.55 0.26 14.60
N ILE A 77 -11.85 -0.83 13.89
CA ILE A 77 -11.36 -2.18 14.20
C ILE A 77 -10.26 -2.56 13.22
N THR A 78 -9.11 -3.00 13.74
CA THR A 78 -8.08 -3.63 12.92
C THR A 78 -8.24 -5.15 12.96
N VAL A 79 -8.44 -5.78 11.80
CA VAL A 79 -8.44 -7.24 11.64
C VAL A 79 -7.02 -7.69 11.31
N ASP A 80 -6.33 -8.31 12.28
CA ASP A 80 -4.94 -8.76 12.19
C ASP A 80 -4.86 -10.24 11.84
N THR A 81 -4.63 -10.54 10.56
CA THR A 81 -4.64 -11.91 10.03
C THR A 81 -3.31 -12.63 10.15
N ARG A 82 -2.29 -12.06 10.81
CA ARG A 82 -0.93 -12.66 10.89
C ARG A 82 -0.90 -14.04 11.53
N ALA A 83 -1.87 -14.36 12.38
CA ALA A 83 -2.00 -15.68 13.01
C ALA A 83 -2.67 -16.74 12.10
N MET A 84 -3.16 -16.36 10.91
CA MET A 84 -3.71 -17.28 9.91
C MET A 84 -2.62 -17.78 8.95
N ASN A 85 -1.52 -18.30 9.48
CA ASN A 85 -0.28 -18.62 8.76
C ASN A 85 -0.09 -20.11 8.42
N GLN A 86 -1.18 -20.90 8.41
CA GLN A 86 -1.13 -22.33 8.10
C GLN A 86 -1.20 -22.55 6.58
N VAL A 87 -0.31 -23.40 6.05
CA VAL A 87 -0.30 -23.81 4.64
C VAL A 87 -0.80 -25.24 4.53
N GLY A 88 -1.85 -25.45 3.73
CA GLY A 88 -2.37 -26.77 3.40
C GLY A 88 -2.50 -26.95 1.89
N LEU A 89 -1.94 -28.04 1.36
CA LEU A 89 -2.17 -28.43 -0.03
C LEU A 89 -3.56 -29.08 -0.13
N SER A 90 -4.37 -28.66 -1.10
CA SER A 90 -5.61 -29.39 -1.39
C SER A 90 -5.27 -30.77 -1.92
N SER A 91 -6.09 -31.75 -1.52
CA SER A 91 -5.99 -33.14 -1.99
C SER A 91 -6.05 -33.30 -3.50
N ASP A 92 -6.69 -32.36 -4.21
CA ASP A 92 -6.79 -32.34 -5.67
C ASP A 92 -5.56 -31.74 -6.38
N ARG A 93 -4.59 -31.20 -5.61
CA ARG A 93 -3.43 -30.41 -6.10
C ARG A 93 -3.78 -29.26 -7.05
N ASN A 94 -5.06 -28.93 -7.16
CA ASN A 94 -5.59 -27.92 -8.08
C ASN A 94 -5.89 -26.61 -7.34
N SER A 95 -5.89 -26.66 -6.01
CA SER A 95 -5.93 -25.51 -5.13
C SER A 95 -4.91 -25.63 -4.00
N SER A 96 -4.24 -24.54 -3.65
CA SER A 96 -3.60 -24.42 -2.34
C SER A 96 -4.61 -23.73 -1.42
N HIS A 97 -4.94 -24.35 -0.28
CA HIS A 97 -5.57 -23.62 0.81
C HIS A 97 -4.47 -22.88 1.54
N THR A 98 -4.06 -21.77 0.95
CA THR A 98 -3.12 -20.85 1.56
C THR A 98 -3.89 -20.10 2.64
N GLY A 99 -3.71 -20.47 3.93
CA GLY A 99 -3.94 -19.50 4.99
C GLY A 99 -3.08 -18.28 4.64
N LEU A 100 -3.66 -17.08 4.66
CA LEU A 100 -3.04 -15.83 4.20
C LEU A 100 -1.55 -15.82 4.55
N GLU A 101 -0.69 -16.13 3.58
CA GLU A 101 0.74 -16.21 3.82
C GLU A 101 1.19 -14.83 4.28
N ASN A 102 1.77 -14.77 5.47
CA ASN A 102 2.40 -13.57 5.95
C ASN A 102 3.80 -13.48 5.33
N VAL A 103 3.88 -12.94 4.11
CA VAL A 103 5.13 -12.70 3.37
C VAL A 103 6.01 -11.63 4.06
N ALA A 104 5.55 -11.04 5.17
CA ALA A 104 6.30 -10.01 5.90
C ALA A 104 7.67 -10.48 6.38
N ASN A 105 7.86 -11.78 6.66
CA ASN A 105 9.17 -12.26 7.09
C ASN A 105 10.20 -12.18 5.95
N ILE A 106 9.83 -12.49 4.70
CA ILE A 106 10.73 -12.31 3.54
C ILE A 106 11.05 -10.84 3.34
N THR A 107 10.06 -9.97 3.51
CA THR A 107 10.21 -8.52 3.32
C THR A 107 11.13 -7.89 4.38
N LYS A 108 11.09 -8.38 5.63
CA LYS A 108 12.02 -7.98 6.70
C LYS A 108 13.46 -8.34 6.37
N GLU A 109 13.71 -9.57 5.90
CA GLU A 109 15.05 -10.03 5.54
C GLU A 109 15.60 -9.29 4.29
N THR A 110 14.74 -8.76 3.42
CA THR A 110 15.15 -8.00 2.21
C THR A 110 15.23 -6.48 2.38
N ASN A 111 14.74 -5.91 3.49
CA ASN A 111 14.62 -4.46 3.73
C ASN A 111 15.92 -3.77 4.18
N GLY A 112 17.08 -4.40 3.98
CA GLY A 112 18.38 -3.99 4.53
C GLY A 112 18.89 -2.54 4.32
N PRO A 113 18.39 -1.70 3.38
CA PRO A 113 18.89 -0.33 3.25
C PRO A 113 18.04 0.77 3.90
N LEU A 114 16.83 0.50 4.42
CA LEU A 114 15.99 1.53 5.05
C LEU A 114 16.10 1.45 6.59
N PRO A 115 16.16 2.58 7.31
CA PRO A 115 16.35 2.56 8.76
C PRO A 115 15.25 1.75 9.44
N GLU A 116 15.64 0.71 10.17
CA GLU A 116 14.73 -0.09 10.98
C GLU A 116 14.19 0.76 12.15
N GLY A 117 12.88 0.86 12.28
CA GLY A 117 12.24 1.54 13.40
C GLY A 117 10.97 2.28 13.01
N ASN A 118 10.45 3.10 13.93
CA ASN A 118 9.25 3.94 13.76
C ASN A 118 9.41 5.07 12.72
N SER A 119 10.30 4.91 11.73
CA SER A 119 10.52 5.88 10.69
C SER A 119 9.29 5.97 9.79
N ARG A 120 8.96 7.20 9.43
CA ARG A 120 7.90 7.51 8.48
C ARG A 120 8.45 7.25 7.09
N THR A 121 7.90 6.26 6.40
CA THR A 121 8.40 5.82 5.09
C THR A 121 7.50 6.34 3.98
N MET A 122 8.08 6.80 2.88
CA MET A 122 7.35 7.29 1.72
C MET A 122 7.92 6.68 0.45
N ASP A 123 7.03 6.18 -0.42
CA ASP A 123 7.36 5.71 -1.76
C ASP A 123 6.60 6.53 -2.80
N LEU A 124 7.29 6.95 -3.85
CA LEU A 124 6.66 7.35 -5.10
C LEU A 124 7.15 6.46 -6.21
N MET A 125 6.25 5.99 -7.08
CA MET A 125 6.65 5.16 -8.20
C MET A 125 6.12 5.62 -9.55
N TYR A 126 6.83 5.26 -10.61
CA TYR A 126 6.37 5.43 -11.98
C TYR A 126 6.81 4.25 -12.84
N LEU A 127 6.06 4.01 -13.90
CA LEU A 127 6.29 2.91 -14.83
C LEU A 127 6.64 3.49 -16.20
N PHE A 128 7.57 2.86 -16.90
CA PHE A 128 7.96 3.24 -18.25
C PHE A 128 8.39 2.04 -19.09
N GLN A 129 8.36 2.21 -20.41
CA GLN A 129 8.92 1.27 -21.37
C GLN A 129 10.45 1.31 -21.28
N ASN A 130 11.11 0.16 -21.23
CA ASN A 130 12.57 0.06 -21.25
C ASN A 130 13.16 0.85 -22.44
N GLY A 131 14.18 1.64 -22.17
CA GLY A 131 14.88 2.47 -23.16
C GLY A 131 16.34 2.04 -23.31
N ASP A 132 17.14 2.86 -24.00
CA ASP A 132 18.58 2.65 -24.08
C ASP A 132 19.32 3.20 -22.84
N SER A 133 20.64 2.99 -22.79
CA SER A 133 21.47 3.43 -21.65
C SER A 133 21.51 4.95 -21.43
N SER A 134 21.23 5.75 -22.46
CA SER A 134 21.25 7.21 -22.35
C SER A 134 20.10 7.72 -21.48
N LEU A 135 18.91 7.13 -21.64
CA LEU A 135 17.75 7.39 -20.79
C LEU A 135 18.09 7.17 -19.31
N TYR A 136 18.68 6.02 -18.97
CA TYR A 136 19.05 5.72 -17.58
C TYR A 136 20.07 6.70 -17.00
N THR A 137 21.01 7.15 -17.84
CA THR A 137 22.01 8.15 -17.44
C THR A 137 21.34 9.48 -17.10
N GLU A 138 20.38 9.93 -17.91
CA GLU A 138 19.63 11.16 -17.68
C GLU A 138 18.73 11.06 -16.43
N LEU A 139 17.98 9.97 -16.29
CA LEU A 139 17.13 9.74 -15.12
C LEU A 139 17.94 9.71 -13.82
N PHE A 140 19.12 9.08 -13.84
CA PHE A 140 20.01 9.02 -12.68
C PHE A 140 20.63 10.39 -12.36
N ALA A 141 21.03 11.17 -13.37
CA ALA A 141 21.54 12.52 -13.18
C ALA A 141 20.52 13.44 -12.50
N LEU A 142 19.25 13.38 -12.93
CA LEU A 142 18.15 14.13 -12.31
C LEU A 142 17.92 13.73 -10.85
N TRP A 143 17.99 12.42 -10.55
CA TRP A 143 17.89 11.94 -9.18
C TRP A 143 19.08 12.39 -8.33
N GLU A 144 20.31 12.27 -8.84
CA GLU A 144 21.53 12.61 -8.10
C GLU A 144 21.60 14.12 -7.79
N GLU A 145 21.24 14.97 -8.75
CA GLU A 145 21.19 16.42 -8.55
C GLU A 145 20.20 16.79 -7.45
N ALA A 146 18.98 16.22 -7.49
CA ALA A 146 17.97 16.52 -6.51
C ALA A 146 18.27 15.88 -5.13
N ALA A 147 18.86 14.69 -5.09
CA ALA A 147 19.29 14.05 -3.85
C ALA A 147 20.38 14.87 -3.15
N ARG A 148 21.29 15.50 -3.89
CA ARG A 148 22.28 16.44 -3.33
C ARG A 148 21.65 17.65 -2.64
N LEU A 149 20.51 18.14 -3.14
CA LEU A 149 19.75 19.23 -2.51
C LEU A 149 19.00 18.79 -1.25
N LEU A 150 18.88 17.48 -1.05
CA LEU A 150 18.17 16.84 0.06
C LEU A 150 19.15 16.03 0.92
N ALA A 151 20.40 16.48 1.06
CA ALA A 151 21.50 15.71 1.64
C ALA A 151 21.27 15.15 3.05
N ASP A 152 20.32 15.71 3.81
CA ASP A 152 19.93 15.22 5.14
C ASP A 152 18.94 14.02 5.08
N LEU A 153 18.44 13.68 3.89
CA LEU A 153 17.50 12.58 3.64
C LEU A 153 18.18 11.44 2.88
N GLN A 154 18.00 10.21 3.38
CA GLN A 154 18.35 9.02 2.63
C GLN A 154 17.25 8.72 1.61
N ILE A 155 17.51 9.00 0.34
CA ILE A 155 16.62 8.67 -0.78
C ILE A 155 17.18 7.47 -1.52
N VAL A 156 16.39 6.42 -1.67
CA VAL A 156 16.70 5.23 -2.45
C VAL A 156 16.00 5.34 -3.80
N TYR A 157 16.75 5.22 -4.88
CA TYR A 157 16.21 5.12 -6.24
C TYR A 157 16.38 3.70 -6.76
N LEU A 158 15.25 3.00 -6.88
CA LEU A 158 15.20 1.59 -7.21
C LEU A 158 14.56 1.41 -8.59
N LEU A 159 15.29 0.74 -9.49
CA LEU A 159 14.80 0.35 -10.82
C LEU A 159 14.61 -1.17 -10.86
N GLN A 160 13.42 -1.62 -11.26
CA GLN A 160 13.09 -3.04 -11.32
C GLN A 160 12.30 -3.39 -12.58
N PRO A 161 12.52 -4.57 -13.17
CA PRO A 161 11.63 -5.06 -14.22
C PRO A 161 10.22 -5.26 -13.64
N HIS A 162 9.20 -4.84 -14.39
CA HIS A 162 7.81 -5.01 -14.01
C HIS A 162 7.11 -6.02 -14.92
N ALA A 163 6.53 -7.05 -14.32
CA ALA A 163 5.83 -8.08 -15.06
C ALA A 163 4.52 -7.55 -15.66
N VAL A 164 4.26 -7.93 -16.91
CA VAL A 164 2.98 -7.68 -17.57
C VAL A 164 2.09 -8.90 -17.40
N THR A 165 0.86 -8.69 -16.96
CA THR A 165 -0.09 -9.78 -16.75
C THR A 165 -0.76 -10.17 -18.05
N ASN A 166 -1.20 -11.42 -18.16
CA ASN A 166 -1.97 -11.94 -19.30
C ASN A 166 -3.42 -11.40 -19.37
N GLY A 167 -3.77 -10.36 -18.60
CA GLY A 167 -5.10 -9.75 -18.58
C GLY A 167 -6.15 -10.44 -17.72
N THR A 168 -5.80 -11.51 -17.00
CA THR A 168 -6.75 -12.16 -16.07
C THR A 168 -6.71 -11.56 -14.66
N ASN A 169 -5.72 -10.73 -14.34
CA ASN A 169 -5.54 -10.10 -13.02
C ASN A 169 -5.94 -8.62 -13.04
N SER A 170 -6.47 -8.12 -11.92
CA SER A 170 -6.88 -6.73 -11.73
C SER A 170 -5.73 -5.79 -11.29
N LEU A 171 -4.53 -6.32 -11.04
CA LEU A 171 -3.42 -5.60 -10.38
C LEU A 171 -2.24 -5.30 -11.29
N GLY A 172 -2.39 -5.48 -12.61
CA GLY A 172 -1.31 -5.30 -13.59
C GLY A 172 -1.61 -4.25 -14.64
N PRO A 173 -0.59 -3.78 -15.36
CA PRO A 173 -0.76 -2.92 -16.53
C PRO A 173 -1.51 -3.65 -17.64
N GLU A 174 -1.91 -2.90 -18.67
CA GLU A 174 -2.65 -3.45 -19.81
C GLU A 174 -1.89 -4.63 -20.47
N PRO A 175 -2.61 -5.70 -20.87
CA PRO A 175 -1.98 -6.86 -21.50
C PRO A 175 -1.33 -6.50 -22.83
N GLY A 176 -0.23 -7.18 -23.16
CA GLY A 176 0.51 -6.99 -24.41
C GLY A 176 1.70 -6.02 -24.31
N GLY A 177 1.85 -5.34 -23.18
CA GLY A 177 3.10 -4.66 -22.82
C GLY A 177 4.28 -5.63 -22.68
N HIS A 178 5.49 -5.14 -22.89
CA HIS A 178 6.72 -5.89 -22.70
C HIS A 178 7.82 -4.96 -22.19
N GLU A 179 8.78 -5.51 -21.44
CA GLU A 179 9.97 -4.78 -20.98
C GLU A 179 9.65 -3.51 -20.20
N PHE A 180 8.66 -3.57 -19.31
CA PHE A 180 8.38 -2.43 -18.44
C PHE A 180 9.37 -2.35 -17.30
N VAL A 181 9.73 -1.13 -16.94
CA VAL A 181 10.60 -0.82 -15.81
C VAL A 181 9.83 0.05 -14.84
N MET A 182 9.82 -0.38 -13.58
CA MET A 182 9.30 0.37 -12.46
C MET A 182 10.45 1.08 -11.77
N ALA A 183 10.28 2.38 -11.60
CA ALA A 183 11.10 3.20 -10.75
C ALA A 183 10.37 3.47 -9.44
N VAL A 184 11.05 3.29 -8.31
CA VAL A 184 10.56 3.61 -6.98
C VAL A 184 11.55 4.55 -6.30
N LEU A 185 11.06 5.69 -5.83
CA LEU A 185 11.76 6.62 -4.98
C LEU A 185 11.27 6.39 -3.55
N THR A 186 12.13 5.84 -2.70
CA THR A 186 11.82 5.58 -1.30
C THR A 186 12.64 6.48 -0.40
N THR A 187 12.03 7.04 0.64
CA THR A 187 12.74 7.75 1.70
C THR A 187 12.14 7.42 3.05
N ALA A 188 12.95 7.54 4.09
CA ALA A 188 12.50 7.47 5.47
C ALA A 188 12.85 8.78 6.19
N CYS A 189 11.92 9.30 7.00
CA CYS A 189 12.14 10.44 7.88
C CYS A 189 11.65 10.13 9.30
N SER A 190 12.14 10.88 10.28
CA SER A 190 11.80 10.65 11.69
C SER A 190 10.57 11.44 12.14
N ASP A 191 10.41 12.67 11.65
CA ASP A 191 9.44 13.62 12.18
C ASP A 191 8.24 13.83 11.24
N ARG A 192 7.03 13.73 11.81
CA ARG A 192 5.76 13.94 11.10
C ARG A 192 5.62 15.33 10.51
N GLU A 193 6.23 16.33 11.13
CA GLU A 193 6.18 17.73 10.67
C GLU A 193 6.89 17.92 9.32
N ASP A 194 7.78 17.00 8.94
CA ASP A 194 8.50 17.07 7.67
C ASP A 194 7.84 16.30 6.54
N ASP A 195 6.79 15.52 6.81
CA ASP A 195 6.10 14.69 5.81
C ASP A 195 5.78 15.46 4.53
N GLY A 196 5.14 16.63 4.68
CA GLY A 196 4.72 17.44 3.54
C GLY A 196 5.90 18.03 2.76
N LYS A 197 7.04 18.27 3.40
CA LYS A 197 8.26 18.76 2.73
C LYS A 197 8.92 17.64 1.96
N VAL A 198 9.12 16.49 2.61
CA VAL A 198 9.74 15.29 2.04
C VAL A 198 8.94 14.78 0.84
N GLN A 199 7.60 14.68 0.98
CA GLN A 199 6.73 14.26 -0.12
C GLN A 199 6.83 15.20 -1.33
N LYS A 200 6.82 16.52 -1.12
CA LYS A 200 6.97 17.51 -2.19
C LYS A 200 8.33 17.39 -2.88
N ALA A 201 9.39 17.17 -2.10
CA ALA A 201 10.73 16.99 -2.63
C ALA A 201 10.80 15.77 -3.55
N LEU A 202 10.28 14.61 -3.11
CA LEU A 202 10.20 13.41 -3.95
C LEU A 202 9.33 13.62 -5.20
N GLN A 203 8.22 14.35 -5.09
CA GLN A 203 7.36 14.67 -6.23
C GLN A 203 8.09 15.49 -7.29
N VAL A 204 8.97 16.43 -6.88
CA VAL A 204 9.80 17.20 -7.83
C VAL A 204 10.72 16.28 -8.61
N ILE A 205 11.43 15.36 -7.93
CA ILE A 205 12.31 14.38 -8.57
C ILE A 205 11.54 13.54 -9.59
N MET A 206 10.45 12.92 -9.12
CA MET A 206 9.59 12.08 -9.95
C MET A 206 9.05 12.83 -11.16
N ASN A 207 8.56 14.06 -10.98
CA ASN A 207 7.95 14.83 -12.08
C ASN A 207 8.98 15.23 -13.12
N ASN A 208 10.23 15.53 -12.74
CA ASN A 208 11.29 15.81 -13.69
C ASN A 208 11.64 14.57 -14.51
N GLN A 209 11.76 13.40 -13.87
CA GLN A 209 11.97 12.13 -14.57
C GLN A 209 10.80 11.75 -15.48
N ILE A 210 9.56 11.94 -15.03
CA ILE A 210 8.36 11.69 -15.84
C ILE A 210 8.32 12.61 -17.07
N ARG A 211 8.78 13.86 -16.98
CA ARG A 211 8.82 14.76 -18.15
C ARG A 211 9.73 14.21 -19.25
N VAL A 212 10.95 13.79 -18.91
CA VAL A 212 11.86 13.13 -19.87
C VAL A 212 11.18 11.93 -20.53
N LEU A 213 10.54 11.07 -19.72
CA LEU A 213 9.84 9.90 -20.22
C LEU A 213 8.61 10.23 -21.09
N GLN A 214 7.95 11.35 -20.83
CA GLN A 214 6.83 11.82 -21.64
C GLN A 214 7.32 12.40 -22.97
N ASP A 215 8.42 13.15 -22.95
CA ASP A 215 9.04 13.73 -24.14
C ASP A 215 9.55 12.64 -25.09
N GLU A 216 10.03 11.51 -24.54
CA GLU A 216 10.41 10.32 -25.32
C GLU A 216 9.24 9.36 -25.64
N GLY A 217 8.04 9.62 -25.11
CA GLY A 217 6.87 8.75 -25.32
C GLY A 217 6.95 7.38 -24.62
N LEU A 218 7.81 7.24 -23.61
CA LEU A 218 8.04 5.99 -22.85
C LEU A 218 7.23 5.89 -21.55
N TYR A 219 6.62 6.99 -21.08
CA TYR A 219 5.88 7.01 -19.83
C TYR A 219 4.61 6.17 -19.86
N ILE A 220 4.41 5.32 -18.84
CA ILE A 220 3.21 4.50 -18.67
C ILE A 220 2.42 5.00 -17.45
N SER A 221 1.15 5.31 -17.66
CA SER A 221 0.29 5.92 -16.64
C SER A 221 -0.09 4.98 -15.48
N PHE A 222 0.07 3.67 -15.66
CA PHE A 222 -0.20 2.65 -14.64
C PHE A 222 0.60 2.90 -13.37
N LYS A 223 -0.06 2.74 -12.22
CA LYS A 223 0.53 2.93 -10.90
C LYS A 223 0.39 1.67 -10.04
N TYR A 224 1.50 1.02 -9.73
CA TYR A 224 1.48 -0.18 -8.90
C TYR A 224 1.18 0.15 -7.44
N PHE A 225 0.06 -0.37 -6.94
CA PHE A 225 -0.51 0.02 -5.65
C PHE A 225 0.45 -0.16 -4.48
N ASN A 226 1.32 -1.18 -4.52
CA ASN A 226 2.21 -1.49 -3.39
C ASN A 226 3.31 -0.43 -3.14
N TYR A 227 3.72 0.31 -4.17
CA TYR A 227 4.78 1.32 -4.09
C TYR A 227 4.27 2.73 -4.46
N ALA A 228 2.98 2.87 -4.73
CA ALA A 228 2.39 4.16 -5.04
C ALA A 228 2.04 4.87 -3.74
N ASP A 229 2.36 6.14 -3.61
CA ASP A 229 1.77 6.97 -2.56
C ASP A 229 0.27 7.20 -2.83
N LYS A 230 -0.48 7.50 -1.76
CA LYS A 230 -1.89 7.87 -1.84
C LYS A 230 -2.13 9.04 -2.82
N SER A 231 -1.20 9.99 -2.91
CA SER A 231 -1.29 11.13 -3.83
C SER A 231 -1.25 10.75 -5.30
N GLN A 232 -0.76 9.54 -5.64
CA GLN A 232 -0.67 9.06 -7.02
C GLN A 232 -1.95 8.39 -7.52
N GLY A 233 -2.95 8.18 -6.65
CA GLY A 233 -4.26 7.65 -7.00
C GLY A 233 -4.23 6.31 -7.77
N PRO A 234 -3.56 5.26 -7.27
CA PRO A 234 -3.23 4.08 -8.07
C PRO A 234 -4.42 3.30 -8.61
N ILE A 235 -5.53 3.22 -7.87
CA ILE A 235 -6.75 2.52 -8.34
C ILE A 235 -7.30 3.19 -9.62
N ALA A 236 -7.17 4.52 -9.75
CA ALA A 236 -7.63 5.23 -10.94
C ALA A 236 -6.76 4.90 -12.17
N SER A 237 -5.50 4.52 -11.97
CA SER A 237 -4.56 4.17 -13.05
C SER A 237 -4.84 2.82 -13.73
N TYR A 238 -5.67 1.95 -13.12
CA TYR A 238 -5.95 0.61 -13.64
C TYR A 238 -6.94 0.61 -14.82
N GLY A 239 -7.37 1.80 -15.26
CA GLY A 239 -8.34 1.95 -16.34
C GLY A 239 -9.79 1.74 -15.89
N LYS A 240 -10.71 2.21 -16.73
CA LYS A 240 -12.14 2.32 -16.39
C LYS A 240 -12.79 0.95 -16.14
N ALA A 241 -12.40 -0.08 -16.88
CA ALA A 241 -12.99 -1.41 -16.76
C ALA A 241 -12.65 -2.08 -15.43
N ILE A 242 -11.36 -2.08 -15.05
CA ILE A 242 -10.91 -2.64 -13.78
C ILE A 242 -11.49 -1.83 -12.61
N LYS A 243 -11.46 -0.50 -12.69
CA LYS A 243 -12.07 0.36 -11.65
C LYS A 243 -13.55 0.02 -11.42
N ARG A 244 -14.35 -0.08 -12.50
CA ARG A 244 -15.77 -0.47 -12.40
C ARG A 244 -15.95 -1.87 -11.80
N ARG A 245 -15.08 -2.83 -12.16
CA ARG A 245 -15.13 -4.18 -11.60
C ARG A 245 -14.87 -4.17 -10.10
N ILE A 246 -13.84 -3.45 -9.64
CA ILE A 246 -13.50 -3.30 -8.21
C ILE A 246 -14.67 -2.63 -7.46
N GLN A 247 -15.24 -1.56 -8.02
CA GLN A 247 -16.41 -0.88 -7.45
C GLN A 247 -17.66 -1.79 -7.39
N SER A 248 -17.92 -2.56 -8.44
CA SER A 248 -19.04 -3.53 -8.48
C SER A 248 -18.89 -4.62 -7.41
N VAL A 249 -17.67 -5.16 -7.23
CA VAL A 249 -17.37 -6.13 -6.17
C VAL A 249 -17.58 -5.50 -4.80
N SER A 250 -17.10 -4.26 -4.60
CA SER A 250 -17.31 -3.51 -3.35
C SER A 250 -18.80 -3.31 -3.04
N GLN A 251 -19.59 -2.85 -4.02
CA GLN A 251 -21.05 -2.68 -3.84
C GLN A 251 -21.77 -4.00 -3.53
N LYS A 252 -21.32 -5.11 -4.11
CA LYS A 252 -21.93 -6.43 -3.90
C LYS A 252 -21.64 -7.00 -2.52
N TYR A 253 -20.41 -6.88 -2.03
CA TYR A 253 -19.95 -7.58 -0.82
C TYR A 253 -19.76 -6.66 0.39
N ASP A 254 -19.64 -5.35 0.19
CA ASP A 254 -19.51 -4.33 1.23
C ASP A 254 -20.33 -3.06 0.88
N PRO A 255 -21.67 -3.16 0.72
CA PRO A 255 -22.52 -2.05 0.30
C PRO A 255 -22.51 -0.86 1.28
N GLN A 256 -22.11 -1.09 2.54
CA GLN A 256 -22.01 -0.07 3.58
C GLN A 256 -20.61 0.53 3.71
N GLY A 257 -19.64 0.05 2.89
CA GLY A 257 -18.24 0.48 2.93
C GLY A 257 -17.60 0.30 4.30
N GLN A 258 -17.88 -0.80 5.00
CA GLN A 258 -17.30 -1.08 6.31
C GLN A 258 -15.82 -1.46 6.21
N PHE A 259 -15.40 -2.11 5.13
CA PHE A 259 -14.05 -2.64 4.91
C PHE A 259 -13.30 -1.96 3.75
N HIS A 260 -14.03 -1.47 2.73
CA HIS A 260 -13.45 -0.90 1.51
C HIS A 260 -13.95 0.52 1.23
N TRP A 261 -14.10 1.32 2.28
CA TRP A 261 -14.64 2.69 2.21
C TRP A 261 -13.92 3.60 1.21
N TYR A 262 -12.65 3.37 0.91
CA TYR A 262 -11.84 4.18 -0.02
C TYR A 262 -12.05 3.82 -1.51
N ILE A 263 -12.69 2.68 -1.84
CA ILE A 263 -12.88 2.23 -3.24
C ILE A 263 -14.00 3.01 -3.94
N ASN A 264 -15.00 3.45 -3.17
CA ASN A 264 -16.23 4.04 -3.69
C ASN A 264 -16.25 5.58 -3.60
N SER A 265 -15.19 6.22 -3.09
CA SER A 265 -15.13 7.67 -3.08
C SER A 265 -14.98 8.19 -4.52
N SER A 266 -15.93 9.02 -4.95
CA SER A 266 -15.88 9.78 -6.21
C SER A 266 -14.99 11.01 -6.09
N ASP A 267 -14.36 11.22 -4.93
CA ASP A 267 -13.76 12.46 -4.54
C ASP A 267 -12.27 12.25 -4.30
N THR A 268 -11.46 12.65 -5.27
CA THR A 268 -10.01 12.75 -5.12
C THR A 268 -9.61 13.90 -4.19
N ALA A 269 -10.55 14.71 -3.70
CA ALA A 269 -10.30 15.85 -2.81
C ALA A 269 -10.86 15.66 -1.38
N GLY A 270 -11.95 14.91 -1.20
CA GLY A 270 -12.55 14.61 0.12
C GLY A 270 -11.81 13.59 0.99
N PHE A 271 -10.70 13.03 0.49
CA PHE A 271 -9.86 12.05 1.19
C PHE A 271 -8.86 12.70 2.19
N TRP A 272 -8.69 14.04 2.17
CA TRP A 272 -7.42 14.64 2.57
C TRP A 272 -7.41 15.53 3.81
N LEU A 273 -8.55 15.74 4.48
CA LEU A 273 -8.62 16.54 5.71
C LEU A 273 -9.69 15.97 6.66
N ALA A 274 -9.31 14.96 7.44
CA ALA A 274 -9.97 14.60 8.70
C ALA A 274 -8.94 13.98 9.64
#